data_AF-A0A6I2WW98-F1
#
_entry.id   AF-A0A6I2WW98-F1
#
_cell.length_a   1.000
_cell.length_b   1.000
_cell.length_c   1.000
_cell.angle_alpha   90.00
_cell.angle_beta   90.00
_cell.angle_gamma   90.00
#
_symmetry.space_group_name_H-M   'P 1'
#
loop_
_entity.id
_entity.type
_entity.pdbx_description
1 polymer ?
#
loop_
_entity_poly.entity_id
_entity_poly.type
_entity_poly.pdbx_seq_one_letter_code
_entity_poly.pdbx_strand_id
1 'polypeptide(L)'
;MFQFHPLSEATRRRLITGGVDPDAVAAIARMAIAEDLAGGIDVTSTATVPTTQRSSAAYGARGAGTVAGLALAAAVIDTVCGNDASEFEYFVSDGDRVAPGTVLARVTAPTRSLLTA
;
A
#
# COMPACT_ATOMS: atom_id res chain seq x y z
N MET A 1 -6.51 17.14 -9.58
CA MET A 1 -6.97 15.77 -9.89
C MET A 1 -5.90 14.83 -9.36
N PHE A 2 -6.30 13.86 -8.53
CA PHE A 2 -5.37 12.90 -7.95
C PHE A 2 -4.74 12.04 -9.05
N GLN A 3 -3.43 11.81 -8.99
CA GLN A 3 -2.71 11.02 -9.99
C GLN A 3 -2.57 9.58 -9.48
N PHE A 4 -3.06 8.63 -10.28
CA PHE A 4 -2.85 7.21 -10.03
C PHE A 4 -1.69 6.66 -10.84
N HIS A 5 -1.00 5.68 -10.27
CA HIS A 5 0.15 5.02 -10.87
C HIS A 5 -0.18 3.56 -11.25
N PRO A 6 0.56 2.96 -12.22
CA PRO A 6 0.42 1.54 -12.54
C PRO A 6 1.10 0.66 -11.49
N LEU A 7 0.56 -0.54 -11.28
CA LEU A 7 1.18 -1.55 -10.42
C LEU A 7 2.58 -1.94 -10.92
N SER A 8 3.53 -2.16 -10.01
CA SER A 8 4.85 -2.67 -10.36
C SER A 8 4.78 -4.08 -10.92
N GLU A 9 5.77 -4.48 -11.72
CA GLU A 9 5.88 -5.86 -12.21
C GLU A 9 5.98 -6.87 -11.06
N ALA A 10 6.67 -6.49 -9.98
CA ALA A 10 6.81 -7.32 -8.79
C ALA A 10 5.45 -7.57 -8.12
N THR A 11 4.65 -6.53 -7.93
CA THR A 11 3.29 -6.64 -7.37
C THR A 11 2.36 -7.42 -8.28
N ARG A 12 2.34 -7.12 -9.59
CA ARG A 12 1.51 -7.86 -10.56
C ARG A 12 1.84 -9.35 -10.55
N ARG A 13 3.12 -9.72 -10.53
CA ARG A 13 3.56 -11.12 -10.46
C ARG A 13 3.08 -11.79 -9.17
N ARG A 14 3.20 -11.14 -8.02
CA ARG A 14 2.72 -11.68 -6.74
C ARG A 14 1.21 -11.92 -6.74
N LEU A 15 0.42 -10.98 -7.28
CA LEU A 15 -1.03 -11.13 -7.41
C LEU A 15 -1.39 -12.32 -8.30
N ILE A 16 -0.74 -12.46 -9.46
CA ILE A 16 -0.95 -13.59 -10.38
C ILE A 16 -0.58 -14.91 -9.70
N THR A 17 0.56 -14.98 -9.01
CA THR A 17 0.96 -16.18 -8.26
C THR A 17 -0.05 -16.54 -7.16
N GLY A 18 -0.67 -15.52 -6.54
CA GLY A 18 -1.76 -15.69 -5.58
C GLY A 18 -3.13 -16.00 -6.20
N GLY A 19 -3.23 -16.10 -7.53
CA GLY A 19 -4.48 -16.38 -8.24
C GLY A 19 -5.44 -15.19 -8.33
N VAL A 20 -4.93 -13.96 -8.20
CA VAL A 20 -5.73 -12.72 -8.20
C VAL A 20 -5.40 -11.90 -9.46
N ASP A 21 -6.44 -11.40 -10.14
CA ASP A 21 -6.30 -10.53 -11.31
C ASP A 21 -5.75 -9.15 -10.92
N PRO A 22 -4.54 -8.76 -11.38
CA PRO A 22 -3.95 -7.47 -11.04
C PRO A 22 -4.76 -6.27 -11.53
N ASP A 23 -5.45 -6.39 -12.66
CA ASP A 23 -6.16 -5.26 -13.26
C ASP A 23 -7.48 -5.00 -12.50
N ALA A 24 -8.16 -6.06 -12.07
CA ALA A 24 -9.29 -5.96 -11.15
C ALA A 24 -8.88 -5.32 -9.81
N VAL A 25 -7.74 -5.74 -9.24
CA VAL A 25 -7.20 -5.13 -8.01
C VAL A 25 -6.89 -3.66 -8.20
N ALA A 26 -6.22 -3.29 -9.30
CA ALA A 26 -5.89 -1.89 -9.57
C ALA A 26 -7.16 -1.03 -9.76
N ALA A 27 -8.21 -1.57 -10.36
CA ALA A 27 -9.50 -0.89 -10.49
C ALA A 27 -10.16 -0.66 -9.13
N ILE A 28 -10.17 -1.66 -8.25
CA ILE A 28 -10.72 -1.55 -6.89
C ILE A 28 -9.91 -0.56 -6.05
N ALA A 29 -8.57 -0.62 -6.09
CA ALA A 29 -7.71 0.31 -5.38
C ALA A 29 -7.98 1.76 -5.80
N ARG A 30 -8.09 2.03 -7.10
CA ARG A 30 -8.45 3.37 -7.62
C ARG A 30 -9.83 3.82 -7.16
N MET A 31 -10.82 2.91 -7.14
CA MET A 31 -12.16 3.22 -6.66
C MET A 31 -12.16 3.59 -5.18
N ALA A 32 -11.50 2.79 -4.33
CA ALA A 32 -11.43 3.02 -2.89
C ALA A 32 -10.71 4.33 -2.54
N ILE A 33 -9.60 4.65 -3.21
CA ILE A 33 -8.90 5.93 -3.00
C ILE A 33 -9.73 7.12 -3.51
N ALA A 34 -10.44 6.96 -4.64
CA ALA A 34 -11.32 8.03 -5.13
C ALA A 34 -12.50 8.29 -4.19
N GLU A 35 -13.05 7.23 -3.58
CA GLU A 35 -14.07 7.32 -2.53
C GLU A 35 -13.53 8.07 -1.30
N ASP A 36 -12.39 7.66 -0.77
CA ASP A 36 -11.80 8.25 0.44
C ASP A 36 -11.47 9.74 0.27
N LEU A 37 -10.96 10.11 -0.90
CA LEU A 37 -10.68 11.52 -1.22
C LEU A 37 -11.94 12.34 -1.52
N ALA A 38 -13.06 11.71 -1.88
CA ALA A 38 -14.31 12.36 -2.28
C ALA A 38 -14.11 13.51 -3.30
N GLY A 39 -13.17 13.33 -4.25
CA GLY A 39 -12.79 14.34 -5.25
C GLY A 39 -11.86 15.46 -4.76
N GLY A 40 -11.48 15.46 -3.48
CA GLY A 40 -10.57 16.39 -2.84
C GLY A 40 -9.13 15.88 -2.72
N ILE A 41 -8.47 16.29 -1.64
CA ILE A 41 -7.13 15.86 -1.23
C ILE A 41 -7.18 15.48 0.25
N ASP A 42 -6.19 14.71 0.71
CA ASP A 42 -5.93 14.58 2.15
C ASP A 42 -5.42 15.92 2.70
N VAL A 43 -6.38 16.73 3.16
CA VAL A 43 -6.16 18.10 3.63
C VAL A 43 -5.27 18.13 4.88
N THR A 44 -5.42 17.15 5.76
CA THR A 44 -4.67 17.09 7.02
C THR A 44 -3.21 16.79 6.75
N SER A 45 -2.89 15.76 5.96
CA SER A 45 -1.49 15.46 5.60
C SER A 45 -0.87 16.58 4.77
N THR A 46 -1.63 17.17 3.84
CA THR A 46 -1.15 18.31 3.03
C THR A 46 -0.78 19.52 3.90
N ALA A 47 -1.54 19.78 4.97
CA ALA A 47 -1.31 20.91 5.86
C ALA A 47 -0.18 20.67 6.88
N THR A 48 0.09 19.43 7.27
CA THR A 48 0.94 19.10 8.43
C THR A 48 2.29 18.46 8.08
N VAL A 49 2.42 17.86 6.89
CA VAL A 49 3.60 17.08 6.48
C VAL A 49 4.35 17.83 5.38
N PRO A 50 5.66 18.09 5.44
CA PRO A 50 6.41 18.71 4.34
C PRO A 50 6.40 17.86 3.05
N THR A 51 6.41 18.50 1.87
CA THR A 51 6.39 17.79 0.57
C THR A 51 7.65 16.95 0.30
N THR A 52 8.77 17.31 0.92
CA THR A 52 10.05 16.61 0.78
C THR A 52 10.24 15.47 1.78
N GLN A 53 9.32 15.31 2.75
CA GLN A 53 9.45 14.29 3.78
C GLN A 53 9.21 12.90 3.19
N ARG A 54 10.13 11.99 3.52
CA ARG A 54 9.99 10.55 3.28
C ARG A 54 9.98 9.83 4.62
N SER A 55 9.26 8.72 4.70
CA SER A 55 9.16 7.93 5.93
C SER A 55 9.13 6.45 5.62
N SER A 56 9.48 5.66 6.63
CA SER A 56 9.34 4.20 6.60
C SER A 56 8.25 3.80 7.58
N ALA A 57 7.24 3.07 7.10
CA ALA A 57 6.11 2.60 7.89
C ALA A 57 6.09 1.07 7.92
N ALA A 58 5.65 0.50 9.04
CA ALA A 58 5.57 -0.94 9.24
C ALA A 58 4.11 -1.39 9.36
N TYR A 59 3.74 -2.41 8.58
CA TYR A 59 2.51 -3.15 8.79
C TYR A 59 2.72 -4.13 9.96
N GLY A 60 2.17 -3.81 11.13
CA GLY A 60 2.31 -4.61 12.34
C GLY A 60 1.04 -5.37 12.71
N ALA A 61 1.17 -6.66 13.02
CA ALA A 61 0.08 -7.45 13.56
C ALA A 61 -0.27 -6.97 14.98
N ARG A 62 -1.54 -6.61 15.21
CA ARG A 62 -2.06 -6.23 16.54
C ARG A 62 -2.65 -7.42 17.30
N GLY A 63 -2.98 -8.49 16.59
CA GLY A 63 -3.56 -9.72 17.12
C GLY A 63 -2.87 -10.94 16.53
N ALA A 64 -3.08 -12.09 17.16
CA ALA A 64 -2.68 -13.36 16.56
C ALA A 64 -3.63 -13.72 15.42
N GLY A 65 -3.11 -14.31 14.33
CA GLY A 65 -3.93 -14.61 13.16
C GLY A 65 -3.15 -15.26 12.02
N THR A 66 -3.81 -15.38 10.87
CA THR A 66 -3.19 -15.76 9.60
C THR A 66 -3.12 -14.54 8.71
N VAL A 67 -1.97 -14.28 8.10
CA VAL A 67 -1.77 -13.15 7.20
C VAL A 67 -2.44 -13.43 5.85
N ALA A 68 -3.09 -12.43 5.28
CA ALA A 68 -3.62 -12.47 3.92
C ALA A 68 -3.65 -11.05 3.32
N GLY A 69 -3.39 -10.92 2.02
CA GLY A 69 -3.52 -9.68 1.28
C GLY A 69 -2.28 -8.79 1.25
N LEU A 70 -1.08 -9.28 1.58
CA LEU A 70 0.13 -8.42 1.52
C LEU A 70 0.41 -7.92 0.09
N ALA A 71 0.12 -8.72 -0.93
CA ALA A 71 0.22 -8.28 -2.33
C ALA A 71 -0.83 -7.21 -2.70
N LEU A 72 -2.00 -7.22 -2.04
CA LEU A 72 -3.03 -6.19 -2.22
C LEU A 72 -2.57 -4.88 -1.57
N ALA A 73 -1.97 -4.94 -0.37
CA ALA A 73 -1.41 -3.77 0.30
C ALA A 73 -0.31 -3.11 -0.57
N ALA A 74 0.59 -3.90 -1.15
CA ALA A 74 1.57 -3.38 -2.10
C ALA A 74 0.92 -2.78 -3.36
N ALA A 75 -0.20 -3.32 -3.84
CA ALA A 75 -0.91 -2.75 -4.99
C ALA A 75 -1.51 -1.37 -4.70
N VAL A 76 -2.01 -1.13 -3.48
CA VAL A 76 -2.48 0.20 -3.07
C VAL A 76 -1.31 1.18 -2.97
N ILE A 77 -0.20 0.75 -2.36
CA ILE A 77 1.04 1.55 -2.32
C ILE A 77 1.52 1.91 -3.72
N ASP A 78 1.63 0.94 -4.63
CA ASP A 78 2.04 1.20 -6.02
C ASP A 78 1.08 2.20 -6.69
N THR A 79 -0.23 2.05 -6.48
CA THR A 79 -1.28 2.90 -7.09
C THR A 79 -1.20 4.36 -6.64
N VAL A 80 -0.83 4.61 -5.38
CA VAL A 80 -0.86 5.95 -4.75
C VAL A 80 0.52 6.59 -4.71
N CYS A 81 1.56 5.82 -4.38
CA CYS A 81 2.93 6.32 -4.20
C CYS A 81 3.75 6.26 -5.49
N GLY A 82 3.45 5.32 -6.38
CA GLY A 82 4.20 5.08 -7.61
C GLY A 82 5.51 4.31 -7.39
N ASN A 83 5.79 3.36 -8.27
CA ASN A 83 6.88 2.39 -8.14
C ASN A 83 8.28 3.02 -7.98
N ASP A 84 8.54 4.14 -8.67
CA ASP A 84 9.85 4.82 -8.59
C ASP A 84 10.05 5.55 -7.26
N ALA A 85 8.96 5.82 -6.54
CA ALA A 85 8.95 6.58 -5.30
C ALA A 85 8.58 5.72 -4.09
N SER A 86 8.32 4.42 -4.21
CA SER A 86 8.03 3.53 -3.09
C SER A 86 8.78 2.21 -3.14
N GLU A 87 9.21 1.75 -1.97
CA GLU A 87 9.79 0.42 -1.77
C GLU A 87 8.94 -0.35 -0.76
N PHE A 88 8.55 -1.58 -1.09
CA PHE A 88 7.74 -2.45 -0.23
C PHE A 88 8.49 -3.76 0.06
N GLU A 89 8.94 -3.90 1.30
CA GLU A 89 9.66 -5.06 1.83
C GLU A 89 8.70 -5.98 2.59
N TYR A 90 8.81 -7.28 2.34
CA TYR A 90 7.96 -8.32 2.95
C TYR A 90 8.80 -9.10 3.95
N PHE A 91 8.29 -9.28 5.18
CA PHE A 91 8.95 -10.09 6.22
C PHE A 91 8.25 -11.42 6.48
N VAL A 92 6.99 -11.54 6.05
CA VAL A 92 6.19 -12.76 6.12
C VAL A 92 5.43 -12.94 4.81
N SER A 93 4.84 -14.11 4.62
CA SER A 93 4.00 -14.46 3.48
C SER A 93 2.53 -14.54 3.85
N ASP A 94 1.66 -14.32 2.87
CA ASP A 94 0.25 -14.69 3.01
C ASP A 94 0.15 -16.20 3.33
N GLY A 95 -0.68 -16.55 4.32
CA GLY A 95 -0.80 -17.89 4.87
C GLY A 95 0.00 -18.11 6.16
N ASP A 96 0.98 -17.25 6.48
CA ASP A 96 1.76 -17.39 7.71
C ASP A 96 0.91 -17.09 8.96
N ARG A 97 1.17 -17.84 10.04
CA ARG A 97 0.63 -17.55 11.37
C ARG A 97 1.51 -16.53 12.08
N VAL A 98 0.89 -15.48 12.64
CA VAL A 98 1.60 -14.39 13.30
C VAL A 98 1.05 -14.12 14.70
N ALA A 99 1.86 -13.47 15.53
CA ALA A 99 1.52 -13.04 16.88
C ALA A 99 1.44 -11.51 16.94
N PRO A 100 0.84 -10.93 18.00
CA PRO A 100 0.91 -9.49 18.23
C PRO A 100 2.36 -8.99 18.24
N GLY A 101 2.63 -7.88 17.55
CA GLY A 101 3.95 -7.29 17.41
C GLY A 101 4.78 -7.82 16.23
N THR A 102 4.34 -8.86 15.52
CA THR A 102 5.01 -9.30 14.29
C THR A 102 4.93 -8.19 13.22
N VAL A 103 6.09 -7.80 12.68
CA VAL A 103 6.16 -6.91 11.51
C VAL A 103 5.96 -7.76 10.25
N LEU A 104 4.93 -7.44 9.49
CA LEU A 104 4.51 -8.20 8.31
C LEU A 104 5.23 -7.71 7.05
N ALA A 105 5.29 -6.39 6.91
CA ALA A 105 5.91 -5.71 5.79
C ALA A 105 6.35 -4.31 6.22
N ARG A 106 7.22 -3.69 5.43
CA ARG A 106 7.64 -2.30 5.59
C ARG A 106 7.59 -1.59 4.25
N VAL A 107 7.15 -0.35 4.28
CA VAL A 107 7.08 0.51 3.10
C VAL A 107 7.86 1.78 3.35
N THR A 108 8.63 2.23 2.36
CA THR A 108 9.32 3.52 2.38
C THR A 108 8.91 4.34 1.18
N ALA A 109 8.27 5.51 1.40
CA ALA A 109 7.76 6.38 0.34
C ALA A 109 7.63 7.86 0.82
N PRO A 110 7.18 8.82 -0.01
CA PRO A 110 6.82 10.15 0.46
C PRO A 110 5.75 10.07 1.55
N THR A 111 5.95 10.77 2.65
CA THR A 111 5.10 10.63 3.84
C THR A 111 3.64 10.99 3.55
N ARG A 112 3.38 12.03 2.74
CA ARG A 112 2.01 12.39 2.34
C ARG A 112 1.32 11.25 1.58
N SER A 113 2.01 10.64 0.62
CA SER A 113 1.46 9.52 -0.17
C SER A 113 1.21 8.29 0.71
N LEU A 114 2.09 7.99 1.67
CA LEU A 114 1.88 6.90 2.62
C LEU A 114 0.66 7.10 3.52
N LEU A 115 0.33 8.34 3.86
CA LEU A 115 -0.81 8.66 4.72
C LEU A 115 -2.13 8.74 3.95
N THR A 116 -2.07 8.89 2.62
CA THR A 116 -3.22 8.83 1.72
C THR A 116 -3.51 7.42 1.19
N ALA A 117 -2.50 6.56 1.10
CA ALA A 117 -2.62 5.18 0.62
C ALA A 117 -3.31 4.26 1.62
#